data_AF-A0A8T3LUJ5-F1
#
_entry.id   AF-A0A8T3LUJ5-F1
#
_cell.length_a   1.000
_cell.length_b   1.000
_cell.length_c   1.000
_cell.angle_alpha   90.00
_cell.angle_beta   90.00
_cell.angle_gamma   90.00
#
_symmetry.space_group_name_H-M   'P 1'
#
loop_
_entity.id
_entity.type
_entity.pdbx_description
1 polymer ?
#
loop_
_entity_poly.entity_id
_entity_poly.type
_entity_poly.pdbx_seq_one_letter_code
_entity_poly.pdbx_strand_id
1 'polypeptide(L)' 'MALNPIEASEERRPIPRSGRIRRCSVRHVSILPGDPATVQVDCLLGGTDHPLPLGTMDEARPVCNACTARSVWREDED' A
#
# COMPACT_ATOMS: atom_id res chain seq x y z
N MET A 1 -3.02 11.48 -40.20
CA MET A 1 -2.68 10.53 -39.13
C MET A 1 -3.26 11.09 -37.85
N ALA A 2 -4.38 10.55 -37.38
CA ALA A 2 -4.99 10.96 -36.11
C ALA A 2 -4.46 10.04 -35.01
N LEU A 3 -3.94 10.64 -33.93
CA LEU A 3 -3.54 9.94 -32.72
C LEU A 3 -4.82 9.49 -32.00
N ASN A 4 -4.99 8.17 -31.81
CA ASN A 4 -6.10 7.65 -31.00
C ASN A 4 -5.92 8.10 -29.55
N PRO A 5 -6.95 8.70 -28.91
CA PRO A 5 -6.89 8.98 -27.49
C PRO A 5 -6.86 7.66 -26.72
N ILE A 6 -5.95 7.56 -25.75
CA ILE A 6 -5.97 6.47 -24.76
C ILE A 6 -7.25 6.67 -23.96
N GLU A 7 -8.23 5.78 -24.13
CA GLU A 7 -9.49 5.82 -23.37
C GLU A 7 -9.19 5.59 -21.89
N ALA A 8 -9.03 6.69 -21.17
CA ALA A 8 -8.85 6.72 -19.74
C ALA A 8 -10.21 6.49 -19.07
N SER A 9 -10.69 5.25 -18.96
CA SER A 9 -11.86 4.91 -18.14
C SER A 9 -11.97 3.41 -17.84
N GLU A 10 -10.91 2.79 -17.35
CA GLU A 10 -11.12 1.62 -16.47
C GLU A 10 -11.14 2.17 -15.04
N GLU A 11 -12.35 2.54 -14.62
CA GLU A 11 -12.65 3.04 -13.30
C GLU A 11 -12.04 2.07 -12.28
N ARG A 12 -11.03 2.54 -11.51
CA ARG A 12 -10.26 1.72 -10.57
C ARG A 12 -11.20 1.17 -9.51
N ARG A 13 -11.83 0.03 -9.80
CA ARG A 13 -12.83 -0.57 -8.95
C ARG A 13 -12.10 -1.14 -7.73
N PRO A 14 -12.39 -0.64 -6.52
CA PRO A 14 -11.71 -1.15 -5.32
C PRO A 14 -12.10 -2.63 -5.16
N ILE A 15 -11.13 -3.52 -5.34
CA ILE A 15 -11.32 -4.95 -5.11
C ILE A 15 -11.57 -5.15 -3.61
N PRO A 16 -12.74 -5.69 -3.20
CA PRO A 16 -12.99 -5.98 -1.79
C PRO A 16 -12.04 -7.10 -1.33
N ARG A 17 -11.18 -6.80 -0.36
CA ARG A 17 -10.21 -7.76 0.20
C ARG A 17 -10.65 -8.16 1.62
N SER A 18 -11.04 -9.42 1.78
CA SER A 18 -11.17 -10.05 3.10
C SER A 18 -9.81 -10.07 3.80
N GLY A 19 -9.76 -9.76 5.10
CA GLY A 19 -8.49 -9.62 5.84
C GLY A 19 -7.82 -8.26 5.62
N ARG A 20 -8.53 -7.17 5.95
CA ARG A 20 -8.02 -5.80 5.77
C ARG A 20 -6.75 -5.59 6.58
N ILE A 21 -5.73 -5.07 5.91
CA ILE A 21 -4.58 -4.49 6.59
C ILE A 21 -4.99 -3.11 7.10
N ARG A 22 -4.81 -2.86 8.41
CA ARG A 22 -5.16 -1.56 9.01
C ARG A 22 -4.46 -0.43 8.24
N ARG A 23 -5.13 0.72 8.10
CA ARG A 23 -4.61 1.87 7.35
C ARG A 23 -3.67 2.71 8.21
N CYS A 24 -2.38 2.52 8.01
CA CYS A 24 -1.32 3.28 8.64
C CYS A 24 -0.91 4.46 7.75
N SER A 25 -0.77 5.65 8.34
CA SER A 25 -0.35 6.89 7.65
C SER A 25 1.12 6.88 7.23
N VAL A 26 1.94 6.05 7.87
CA VAL A 26 3.37 5.92 7.56
C VAL A 26 3.68 4.69 6.70
N ARG A 27 2.67 4.00 6.15
CA ARG A 27 2.90 2.88 5.21
C ARG A 27 3.06 3.42 3.80
N HIS A 28 4.16 3.04 3.15
CA HIS A 28 4.39 3.27 1.73
C HIS A 28 4.20 1.97 0.96
N VAL A 29 3.56 2.03 -0.21
CA VAL A 29 3.34 0.88 -1.09
C VAL A 29 3.91 1.23 -2.45
N SER A 30 4.86 0.42 -2.92
CA SER A 30 5.51 0.56 -4.22
C SER A 30 5.26 -0.68 -5.08
N ILE A 31 5.25 -0.48 -6.39
CA ILE A 31 5.24 -1.58 -7.36
C ILE A 31 6.67 -1.71 -7.86
N LEU A 32 7.27 -2.87 -7.64
CA LEU A 32 8.60 -3.19 -8.14
C LEU A 32 8.47 -3.74 -9.57
N PRO A 33 9.30 -3.25 -10.51
CA PRO A 33 9.30 -3.78 -11.87
C PRO A 33 9.79 -5.24 -11.87
N GLY A 34 9.13 -6.10 -12.64
CA GLY A 34 9.43 -7.52 -12.77
C GLY A 34 8.39 -8.22 -13.64
N ASP A 35 8.62 -9.49 -13.96
CA ASP A 35 7.65 -10.35 -14.67
C ASP A 35 7.45 -11.65 -13.85
N PRO A 36 6.39 -11.74 -13.01
CA PRO A 36 5.35 -10.73 -12.77
C PRO A 36 5.83 -9.55 -11.91
N ALA A 37 5.21 -8.38 -12.07
CA ALA A 37 5.46 -7.24 -11.20
C ALA A 37 5.04 -7.55 -9.76
N THR A 38 5.83 -7.10 -8.78
CA THR A 38 5.59 -7.39 -7.36
C THR A 38 5.23 -6.13 -6.60
N VAL A 39 4.48 -6.31 -5.51
CA VAL A 39 4.12 -5.22 -4.59
C VAL A 39 5.04 -5.30 -3.39
N GLN A 40 5.67 -4.17 -3.07
CA GLN A 40 6.48 -4.00 -1.87
C GLN A 40 5.81 -2.99 -0.94
N VAL A 41 5.86 -3.28 0.35
CA VAL A 41 5.32 -2.45 1.43
C VAL A 41 6.47 -2.06 2.35
N ASP A 42 6.58 -0.77 2.64
CA ASP A 42 7.59 -0.23 3.55
C ASP A 42 6.92 0.55 4.70
N CYS A 43 7.49 0.44 5.89
CA CYS A 43 7.11 1.23 7.06
C CYS A 43 8.04 2.43 7.20
N LEU A 44 7.47 3.63 7.16
CA LEU A 44 8.19 4.91 7.27
C LEU A 44 8.13 5.49 8.69
N LEU A 45 7.85 4.68 9.71
CA LEU A 45 7.80 5.14 11.10
C LEU A 45 9.13 5.76 11.56
N GLY A 46 10.26 5.23 11.09
CA GLY A 46 11.60 5.76 11.34
C GLY A 46 11.96 7.00 10.51
N GLY A 47 11.04 7.49 9.68
CA GLY A 47 11.27 8.54 8.69
C GLY A 47 11.49 8.00 7.27
N THR A 48 11.33 8.86 6.27
CA THR A 48 11.52 8.53 4.85
C THR A 48 12.95 8.16 4.48
N ASP A 49 13.93 8.62 5.27
CA ASP A 49 15.35 8.31 5.07
C ASP A 49 15.70 6.90 5.54
N HIS A 50 14.87 6.31 6.42
CA HIS A 50 15.11 5.01 7.04
C HIS A 50 13.87 4.09 6.88
N PRO A 51 13.46 3.78 5.64
CA PRO A 51 12.32 2.90 5.39
C PRO A 51 12.61 1.47 5.85
N LEU A 52 11.67 0.86 6.56
CA LEU A 52 11.74 -0.55 6.96
C LEU A 52 10.90 -1.40 6.00
N PRO A 53 11.51 -2.27 5.17
CA PRO A 53 10.76 -3.14 4.27
C PRO A 53 9.96 -4.20 5.04
N LEU A 54 8.67 -4.27 4.77
CA LEU A 54 7.74 -5.27 5.33
C LEU A 54 7.43 -6.42 4.35
N GLY A 55 7.89 -6.31 3.11
CA GLY A 55 7.67 -7.31 2.05
C GLY A 55 6.36 -7.08 1.30
N THR A 56 5.67 -8.15 0.95
CA THR A 56 4.39 -8.08 0.22
C THR A 56 3.23 -7.57 1.09
N MET A 57 2.08 -7.31 0.46
CA MET A 57 0.85 -6.94 1.18
C MET A 57 0.37 -8.02 2.16
N ASP A 58 0.63 -9.30 1.87
CA ASP A 58 0.23 -10.40 2.77
C ASP A 58 1.16 -10.50 3.97
N GLU A 59 2.47 -10.38 3.75
CA GLU A 59 3.50 -10.36 4.80
C GLU A 59 3.37 -9.14 5.71
N ALA A 60 3.05 -7.98 5.15
CA ALA A 60 2.85 -6.75 5.92
C ALA A 60 1.57 -6.79 6.78
N ARG A 61 0.58 -7.64 6.44
CA ARG A 61 -0.74 -7.68 7.10
C ARG A 61 -0.65 -7.92 8.62
N PRO A 62 -0.04 -9.03 9.11
CA PRO A 62 0.07 -9.27 10.55
C PRO A 62 0.88 -8.17 11.26
N VAL A 63 1.94 -7.66 10.65
CA VAL A 63 2.80 -6.60 11.24
C VAL A 63 2.02 -5.31 11.42
N CYS A 64 1.32 -4.86 10.38
CA CYS A 64 0.49 -3.66 10.44
C CYS A 64 -0.66 -3.85 11.42
N ASN A 65 -1.34 -5.00 11.41
CA ASN A 65 -2.50 -5.21 12.28
C ASN A 65 -2.11 -5.27 13.77
N ALA A 66 -0.92 -5.77 14.10
CA ALA A 66 -0.38 -5.81 15.46
C ALA A 66 0.31 -4.50 15.91
N CYS A 67 0.50 -3.52 15.02
CA CYS A 67 1.23 -2.31 15.35
C CYS A 67 0.48 -1.44 16.38
N THR A 68 1.19 -1.08 17.45
CA THR A 68 0.68 -0.32 18.61
C THR A 68 1.16 1.14 18.63
N ALA A 69 1.89 1.58 17.59
CA ALA A 69 2.32 2.97 17.46
C ALA A 69 1.07 3.87 17.47
N ARG A 70 1.02 4.79 18.43
CA ARG A 70 -0.06 5.79 18.55
C ARG A 70 0.16 6.84 17.45
N SER A 71 -0.88 7.62 17.12
CA SER A 71 -0.90 8.68 16.08
C SER A 71 -0.61 8.30 14.62
N VAL A 72 -0.18 7.07 14.31
CA VAL A 72 0.00 6.63 12.91
C VAL A 72 -1.26 6.07 12.27
N TRP A 73 -2.26 5.72 13.06
CA TRP A 73 -3.55 5.27 12.57
C TRP A 73 -4.40 6.47 12.15
N ARG A 74 -5.04 6.38 10.98
CA ARG A 74 -6.04 7.37 10.61
C ARG A 74 -7.27 7.17 11.50
N GLU A 75 -7.65 8.22 12.21
CA GLU A 75 -8.78 8.26 13.15
C GLU A 75 -10.14 8.13 12.45
N ASP A 76 -10.18 8.24 11.12
CA ASP A 76 -11.39 8.26 10.30
C ASP A 76 -12.05 6.87 10.08
N GLU A 77 -11.48 5.79 10.62
CA GLU A 77 -12.08 4.44 10.53
C GLU A 77 -12.10 3.75 11.89
N ASP A 78 -13.04 4.18 12.76
CA ASP A 78 -13.67 3.32 13.77
C ASP A 78 -14.98 2.75 13.20
#